data_AF-A0A373UP82-F1
#
_entry.id   AF-A0A373UP82-F1
#
_cell.length_a   1.000
_cell.length_b   1.000
_cell.length_c   1.000
_cell.angle_alpha   90.00
_cell.angle_beta   90.00
_cell.angle_gamma   90.00
#
_symmetry.space_group_name_H-M   'P 1'
#
loop_
_entity.id
_entity.type
_entity.pdbx_description
1 polymer ?
#
loop_
_entity_poly.entity_id
_entity_poly.type
_entity_poly.pdbx_seq_one_letter_code
_entity_poly.pdbx_strand_id
1 'polypeptide(L)'
;MQAAYESSMEIMNMMVGMMAVFSILMIVVVLYNSGVLSFRERVKEFATLKVLGLRSSKIRRILSMQNLWLSIIGILIGAPLGNVSLNAMIKTNGENFDYNLSLAPVDYIIAGILVMTISMLVSFMFSKRIRKLDMVEILKGVE
;
A
#
# COMPACT_ATOMS: atom_id res chain seq x y z
N MET A 1 36.87 -18.91 -4.27
CA MET A 1 35.52 -19.28 -4.77
C MET A 1 34.44 -18.88 -3.76
N GLN A 2 34.53 -19.25 -2.48
CA GLN A 2 33.59 -18.81 -1.42
C GLN A 2 33.48 -17.28 -1.27
N ALA A 3 34.59 -16.53 -1.26
CA ALA A 3 34.56 -15.06 -1.18
C ALA A 3 33.82 -14.39 -2.37
N ALA A 4 33.86 -14.97 -3.57
CA ALA A 4 33.13 -14.46 -4.73
C ALA A 4 31.62 -14.76 -4.64
N TYR A 5 31.25 -15.92 -4.09
CA TYR A 5 29.86 -16.26 -3.79
C TYR A 5 29.28 -15.37 -2.67
N GLU A 6 30.02 -15.15 -1.59
CA GLU A 6 29.59 -14.27 -0.49
C GLU A 6 29.37 -12.84 -0.97
N SER A 7 30.31 -12.29 -1.75
CA SER A 7 30.15 -10.97 -2.38
C SER A 7 28.94 -10.90 -3.33
N SER A 8 28.68 -11.96 -4.11
CA SER A 8 27.51 -12.01 -4.99
C SER A 8 26.19 -12.06 -4.20
N MET A 9 26.16 -12.80 -3.08
CA MET A 9 24.97 -12.86 -2.21
C MET A 9 24.74 -11.54 -1.47
N GLU A 10 25.80 -10.86 -1.04
CA GLU A 10 25.70 -9.54 -0.40
C GLU A 10 25.09 -8.50 -1.35
N ILE A 11 25.53 -8.47 -2.62
CA ILE A 11 24.97 -7.58 -3.64
C ILE A 11 23.49 -7.90 -3.88
N MET A 12 23.10 -9.17 -4.01
CA MET A 12 21.68 -9.53 -4.18
C MET A 12 20.83 -9.12 -2.98
N ASN A 13 21.30 -9.35 -1.76
CA ASN A 13 20.59 -8.94 -0.55
C ASN A 13 20.42 -7.42 -0.46
N MET A 14 21.45 -6.67 -0.84
CA MET A 14 21.37 -5.21 -0.91
C MET A 14 20.34 -4.74 -1.94
N MET A 15 20.32 -5.34 -3.13
CA MET A 15 19.36 -5.02 -4.18
C MET A 15 17.91 -5.32 -3.75
N VAL A 16 17.66 -6.51 -3.20
CA VAL A 16 16.34 -6.89 -2.69
C VAL A 16 15.91 -5.95 -1.55
N GLY A 17 16.83 -5.60 -0.65
CA GLY A 17 16.58 -4.62 0.41
C GLY A 17 16.17 -3.25 -0.13
N MET A 18 16.87 -2.74 -1.13
CA MET A 18 16.52 -1.48 -1.79
C MET A 18 15.15 -1.55 -2.47
N MET A 19 14.84 -2.64 -3.18
CA MET A 19 13.54 -2.83 -3.81
C MET A 19 12.41 -2.87 -2.78
N ALA A 20 12.63 -3.50 -1.62
CA ALA A 20 11.67 -3.53 -0.53
C ALA A 20 11.40 -2.11 0.00
N VAL A 21 12.44 -1.30 0.21
CA VAL A 21 12.30 0.11 0.63
C VAL A 21 11.51 0.91 -0.41
N PHE A 22 11.83 0.80 -1.70
CA PHE A 22 11.09 1.49 -2.75
C PHE A 22 9.62 1.05 -2.82
N SER A 23 9.34 -0.24 -2.59
CA SER A 23 7.98 -0.77 -2.56
C SER A 23 7.18 -0.15 -1.41
N ILE A 24 7.78 -0.02 -0.22
CA ILE A 24 7.16 0.64 0.93
C ILE A 24 6.85 2.11 0.60
N LEU A 25 7.81 2.82 -0.01
CA LEU A 25 7.61 4.21 -0.43
C LEU A 25 6.46 4.34 -1.45
N MET A 26 6.39 3.42 -2.42
CA MET A 26 5.30 3.38 -3.40
C MET A 26 3.93 3.22 -2.72
N ILE A 27 3.79 2.30 -1.76
CA ILE A 27 2.54 2.13 -1.00
C ILE A 27 2.12 3.44 -0.35
N VAL A 28 3.06 4.14 0.30
CA VAL A 28 2.80 5.42 0.97
C VAL A 28 2.31 6.47 -0.03
N VAL A 29 2.99 6.63 -1.15
CA VAL A 29 2.66 7.64 -2.18
C VAL A 29 1.29 7.35 -2.80
N VAL A 30 1.04 6.10 -3.21
CA VAL A 30 -0.22 5.70 -3.86
C VAL A 30 -1.41 5.87 -2.92
N LEU A 31 -1.32 5.39 -1.69
CA LEU A 31 -2.42 5.51 -0.72
C LEU A 31 -2.68 6.96 -0.32
N TYR A 32 -1.63 7.78 -0.17
CA TYR A 32 -1.79 9.20 0.11
C TYR A 32 -2.48 9.93 -1.05
N ASN A 33 -2.01 9.73 -2.27
CA ASN A 33 -2.58 10.37 -3.46
C ASN A 33 -4.03 9.92 -3.70
N SER A 34 -4.31 8.63 -3.56
CA SER A 34 -5.66 8.08 -3.67
C SER A 34 -6.60 8.69 -2.63
N GLY A 35 -6.16 8.79 -1.37
CA GLY A 35 -6.94 9.43 -0.31
C GLY A 35 -7.25 10.90 -0.61
N VAL A 36 -6.25 11.67 -1.05
CA VAL A 36 -6.43 13.09 -1.41
C VAL A 36 -7.39 13.23 -2.59
N LEU A 37 -7.26 12.39 -3.62
CA LEU A 37 -8.13 12.40 -4.80
C LEU A 37 -9.58 12.08 -4.40
N SER A 38 -9.81 10.98 -3.68
CA SER A 38 -11.13 10.59 -3.19
C SER A 38 -11.76 11.67 -2.30
N PHE A 39 -10.95 12.38 -1.50
CA PHE A 39 -11.44 13.52 -0.73
C PHE A 39 -11.91 14.65 -1.65
N ARG A 40 -11.11 15.03 -2.64
CA ARG A 40 -11.38 16.13 -3.58
C ARG A 40 -12.63 15.87 -4.43
N GLU A 41 -12.78 14.67 -4.96
CA GLU A 41 -13.93 14.29 -5.79
C GLU A 41 -15.25 14.33 -5.00
N ARG A 42 -15.19 14.04 -3.69
CA ARG A 42 -16.37 13.88 -2.83
C ARG A 42 -16.58 15.02 -1.84
N VAL A 43 -15.89 16.16 -2.01
CA VAL A 43 -16.01 17.31 -1.08
C VAL A 43 -17.45 17.78 -0.94
N LYS A 44 -18.20 17.88 -2.03
CA LYS A 44 -19.61 18.32 -2.01
C LYS A 44 -20.49 17.34 -1.23
N GLU A 45 -20.31 16.04 -1.42
CA GLU A 45 -21.03 15.00 -0.66
C GLU A 45 -20.73 15.10 0.84
N PHE A 46 -19.44 15.25 1.20
CA PHE A 46 -19.03 15.40 2.58
C PHE A 46 -19.56 16.69 3.21
N ALA A 47 -19.72 17.77 2.42
CA ALA A 47 -20.28 19.04 2.90
C ALA A 47 -21.75 18.87 3.26
N THR A 48 -22.54 18.24 2.39
CA THR A 48 -23.95 17.90 2.66
C THR A 48 -24.08 17.02 3.91
N LEU A 49 -23.24 15.99 4.04
CA LEU A 49 -23.22 15.14 5.23
C LEU A 49 -22.92 15.94 6.51
N LYS A 50 -22.01 16.92 6.44
CA LYS A 50 -21.67 17.77 7.58
C LYS A 50 -22.83 18.68 8.00
N VAL A 51 -23.61 19.20 7.03
CA VAL A 51 -24.85 19.96 7.28
C VAL A 51 -25.92 19.09 7.94
N LEU A 52 -25.98 17.79 7.59
CA LEU A 52 -26.83 16.80 8.27
C LEU A 52 -26.32 16.40 9.67
N GLY A 53 -25.27 17.05 10.19
CA GLY A 53 -24.74 16.84 11.53
C GLY A 53 -23.65 15.77 11.66
N LEU A 54 -23.13 15.24 10.55
CA LEU A 54 -22.00 14.30 10.63
C LEU A 54 -20.71 15.01 11.08
N ARG A 55 -20.13 14.48 12.16
CA ARG A 55 -18.82 14.90 12.65
C ARG A 55 -17.73 14.55 11.63
N SER A 56 -16.75 15.43 11.46
CA SER A 56 -15.58 15.20 10.59
C SER A 56 -14.78 13.94 10.94
N SER A 57 -14.90 13.41 12.17
CA SER A 57 -14.30 12.12 12.55
C SER A 57 -14.94 10.93 11.84
N LYS A 58 -16.27 10.95 11.61
CA LYS A 58 -16.98 9.88 10.88
C LYS A 58 -16.58 9.88 9.40
N ILE A 59 -16.49 11.05 8.77
CA ILE A 59 -16.04 11.20 7.37
C ILE A 59 -14.63 10.62 7.20
N ARG A 60 -13.71 10.89 8.14
CA ARG A 60 -12.36 10.31 8.12
C ARG A 60 -12.34 8.80 8.29
N ARG A 61 -13.21 8.25 9.15
CA ARG A 61 -13.35 6.80 9.30
C ARG A 61 -13.79 6.15 8.00
N ILE A 62 -14.69 6.81 7.25
CA ILE A 62 -15.13 6.34 5.93
C ILE A 62 -13.94 6.28 4.96
N LEU A 63 -13.16 7.36 4.80
CA LEU A 63 -11.98 7.33 3.92
C LEU A 63 -10.94 6.30 4.37
N SER A 64 -10.71 6.18 5.68
CA SER A 64 -9.75 5.21 6.22
C SER A 64 -10.21 3.77 5.93
N MET A 65 -11.51 3.48 6.03
CA MET A 65 -12.06 2.18 5.66
C MET A 65 -11.96 1.91 4.15
N GLN A 66 -12.12 2.92 3.29
CA GLN A 66 -11.89 2.75 1.84
C GLN A 66 -10.45 2.32 1.55
N ASN A 67 -9.46 2.99 2.14
CA ASN A 67 -8.05 2.62 1.97
C ASN A 67 -7.74 1.22 2.54
N LEU A 68 -8.34 0.86 3.68
CA LEU A 68 -8.19 -0.48 4.25
C LEU A 68 -8.77 -1.55 3.31
N TRP A 69 -9.96 -1.33 2.76
CA TRP A 69 -10.57 -2.25 1.79
C TRP A 69 -9.71 -2.39 0.53
N LEU A 70 -9.21 -1.28 -0.01
CA LEU A 70 -8.28 -1.30 -1.15
C LEU A 70 -7.02 -2.14 -0.85
N SER A 71 -6.50 -2.04 0.37
CA SER A 71 -5.30 -2.78 0.78
C SER A 71 -5.58 -4.27 0.95
N ILE A 72 -6.72 -4.64 1.54
CA ILE A 72 -7.13 -6.04 1.71
C ILE A 72 -7.32 -6.70 0.34
N ILE A 73 -8.02 -6.03 -0.57
CA ILE A 73 -8.22 -6.52 -1.94
C ILE A 73 -6.87 -6.62 -2.66
N GLY A 74 -6.01 -5.61 -2.50
CA GLY A 74 -4.65 -5.62 -3.05
C GLY A 74 -3.80 -6.79 -2.56
N ILE A 75 -3.88 -7.16 -1.28
CA ILE A 75 -3.16 -8.32 -0.72
C ILE A 75 -3.74 -9.63 -1.27
N LEU A 76 -5.07 -9.76 -1.27
CA LEU A 76 -5.77 -10.96 -1.76
C LEU A 76 -5.49 -11.25 -3.24
N ILE A 77 -5.40 -10.21 -4.06
CA ILE A 77 -5.12 -10.33 -5.49
C ILE A 77 -3.61 -10.38 -5.76
N GLY A 78 -2.81 -9.64 -4.99
CA GLY A 78 -1.37 -9.54 -5.15
C GLY A 78 -0.63 -10.83 -4.79
N ALA A 79 -1.05 -11.55 -3.74
CA ALA A 79 -0.44 -12.82 -3.34
C ALA A 79 -0.48 -13.90 -4.46
N PRO A 80 -1.64 -14.22 -5.08
CA PRO A 80 -1.68 -15.18 -6.19
C PRO A 80 -0.98 -14.65 -7.44
N LEU A 81 -1.11 -13.36 -7.77
CA LEU A 81 -0.39 -12.78 -8.92
C LEU A 81 1.13 -12.84 -8.77
N GLY A 82 1.63 -12.62 -7.56
CA GLY A 82 3.05 -12.76 -7.24
C GLY A 82 3.52 -14.20 -7.42
N ASN A 83 2.74 -15.17 -6.93
CA ASN A 83 3.06 -16.59 -7.09
C ASN A 83 3.06 -17.02 -8.57
N VAL A 84 2.06 -16.59 -9.35
CA VAL A 84 1.97 -16.89 -10.79
C VAL A 84 3.14 -16.28 -11.56
N SER A 85 3.47 -15.01 -11.29
CA SER A 85 4.57 -14.31 -11.97
C SER A 85 5.91 -14.97 -11.65
N LEU A 86 6.14 -15.34 -10.39
CA LEU A 86 7.37 -16.01 -9.97
C LEU A 86 7.52 -17.39 -10.63
N ASN A 87 6.44 -18.18 -10.66
CA ASN A 87 6.42 -19.46 -11.37
C ASN A 87 6.66 -19.30 -12.88
N ALA A 88 6.10 -18.26 -13.50
CA ALA A 88 6.31 -17.98 -14.91
C ALA A 88 7.78 -17.59 -15.22
N MET A 89 8.40 -16.78 -14.36
CA MET A 89 9.81 -16.42 -14.50
C MET A 89 10.72 -17.66 -14.39
N ILE A 90 10.44 -18.56 -13.45
CA ILE A 90 11.31 -19.72 -13.20
C ILE A 90 11.21 -20.74 -14.33
N LYS A 91 10.00 -20.98 -14.86
CA LYS A 91 9.80 -21.80 -16.07
C LYS A 91 10.57 -21.29 -17.29
N THR A 92 10.90 -19.99 -17.34
CA THR A 92 11.62 -19.38 -18.46
C THR A 92 13.15 -19.49 -18.34
N ASN A 93 13.69 -19.80 -17.16
CA ASN A 93 15.15 -19.84 -16.91
C ASN A 93 15.87 -21.15 -17.34
N GLY A 94 15.13 -22.14 -17.88
CA GLY A 94 15.68 -23.40 -18.40
C GLY A 94 15.92 -24.49 -17.34
N GLU A 95 16.02 -25.75 -17.78
CA GLU A 95 16.11 -26.97 -16.94
C GLU A 95 17.34 -27.05 -16.00
N ASN A 96 18.28 -26.11 -16.09
CA ASN A 96 19.53 -26.11 -15.32
C ASN A 96 19.40 -25.51 -13.91
N PHE A 97 18.26 -24.90 -13.58
CA PHE A 97 18.01 -24.31 -12.27
C PHE A 97 16.78 -24.95 -11.61
N ASP A 98 17.03 -25.98 -10.81
CA ASP A 98 15.99 -26.67 -10.02
C ASP A 98 15.68 -25.86 -8.76
N TYR A 99 15.10 -24.66 -8.95
CA TYR A 99 14.61 -23.84 -7.84
C TYR A 99 13.37 -24.49 -7.25
N ASN A 100 13.55 -25.24 -6.17
CA ASN A 100 12.44 -25.66 -5.32
C ASN A 100 11.84 -24.43 -4.63
N LEU A 101 10.81 -23.81 -5.24
CA LEU A 101 10.03 -22.77 -4.58
C LEU A 101 9.17 -23.36 -3.49
N SER A 102 9.77 -23.62 -2.35
CA SER A 102 9.04 -23.76 -1.11
C SER A 102 8.94 -22.38 -0.46
N LEU A 103 8.11 -21.50 -1.04
CA LEU A 103 7.65 -20.32 -0.31
C LEU A 103 6.67 -20.81 0.75
N ALA A 104 7.05 -20.68 2.02
CA ALA A 104 6.19 -21.09 3.10
C ALA A 104 4.94 -20.17 3.09
N PRO A 105 3.73 -20.71 3.38
CA PRO A 105 2.54 -19.87 3.56
C PRO A 105 2.74 -18.75 4.59
N VAL A 106 3.67 -18.95 5.53
CA VAL A 106 4.09 -17.97 6.54
C VAL A 106 4.66 -16.69 5.91
N ASP A 107 5.43 -16.79 4.83
CA ASP A 107 6.05 -15.61 4.19
C ASP A 107 4.99 -14.69 3.57
N TYR A 108 3.94 -15.28 2.99
CA TYR A 108 2.79 -14.54 2.48
C TYR A 108 2.02 -13.83 3.60
N ILE A 109 1.88 -14.47 4.76
CA ILE A 109 1.22 -13.88 5.93
C ILE A 109 2.05 -12.71 6.46
N ILE A 110 3.37 -12.88 6.60
CA ILE A 110 4.27 -11.81 7.06
C ILE A 110 4.22 -10.61 6.10
N ALA A 111 4.30 -10.85 4.78
CA ALA A 111 4.19 -9.80 3.78
C ALA A 111 2.83 -9.09 3.84
N GLY A 112 1.74 -9.85 3.99
CA GLY A 112 0.38 -9.33 4.14
C GLY A 112 0.25 -8.44 5.37
N ILE A 113 0.75 -8.87 6.54
CA ILE A 113 0.75 -8.09 7.78
C ILE A 113 1.57 -6.82 7.62
N LEU A 114 2.72 -6.89 6.95
CA LEU A 114 3.59 -5.74 6.71
C LEU A 114 2.87 -4.69 5.85
N VAL A 115 2.27 -5.09 4.73
CA VAL A 115 1.49 -4.18 3.87
C VAL A 115 0.29 -3.59 4.63
N MET A 116 -0.44 -4.42 5.38
CA MET A 116 -1.57 -3.98 6.20
C MET A 116 -1.15 -2.92 7.23
N THR A 117 -0.03 -3.15 7.92
CA THR A 117 0.52 -2.22 8.92
C THR A 117 0.89 -0.89 8.28
N ILE A 118 1.60 -0.91 7.14
CA ILE A 118 1.99 0.30 6.42
C ILE A 118 0.75 1.07 5.93
N SER A 119 -0.23 0.37 5.35
CA SER A 119 -1.47 0.99 4.89
C SER A 119 -2.23 1.70 6.02
N MET A 120 -2.28 1.06 7.20
CA MET A 120 -2.92 1.62 8.37
C MET A 120 -2.19 2.86 8.88
N LEU A 121 -0.85 2.84 8.90
CA LEU A 121 -0.02 4.00 9.24
C LEU A 121 -0.24 5.18 8.25
N VAL A 122 -0.29 4.89 6.95
CA VAL A 122 -0.51 5.91 5.91
C VAL A 122 -1.91 6.50 6.01
N SER A 123 -2.92 5.66 6.22
CA SER A 123 -4.30 6.09 6.42
C SER A 123 -4.44 6.97 7.67
N PHE A 124 -3.74 6.65 8.75
CA PHE A 124 -3.68 7.48 9.95
C PHE A 124 -3.00 8.84 9.69
N MET A 125 -1.86 8.84 8.98
CA MET A 125 -1.14 10.05 8.60
C MET A 125 -2.02 10.98 7.73
N PHE A 126 -2.69 10.41 6.73
CA PHE A 126 -3.62 11.11 5.87
C PHE A 126 -4.81 11.71 6.65
N SER A 127 -5.42 10.93 7.55
CA SER A 127 -6.49 11.39 8.45
C SER A 127 -6.07 12.58 9.33
N LYS A 128 -4.80 12.59 9.77
CA LYS A 128 -4.23 13.73 10.52
C LYS A 128 -4.03 14.96 9.63
N ARG A 129 -3.63 14.80 8.37
CA ARG A 129 -3.46 15.91 7.41
C ARG A 129 -4.80 16.56 7.05
N ILE A 130 -5.88 15.78 6.88
CA ILE A 130 -7.24 16.30 6.66
C ILE A 130 -7.72 17.21 7.79
N ARG A 131 -7.21 17.11 9.03
CA ARG A 131 -7.53 18.10 10.08
C ARG A 131 -7.20 19.54 9.67
N LYS A 132 -6.17 19.72 8.85
CA LYS A 132 -5.71 21.04 8.39
C LYS A 132 -6.42 21.50 7.11
N LEU A 133 -7.01 20.58 6.35
CA LEU A 133 -7.91 20.92 5.25
C LEU A 133 -9.25 21.27 5.88
N ASP A 134 -9.34 22.49 6.39
CA ASP A 134 -10.56 22.96 7.00
C ASP A 134 -11.64 23.04 5.92
N MET A 135 -12.66 22.22 6.07
CA MET A 135 -13.79 22.17 5.14
C MET A 135 -14.52 23.52 5.04
N VAL A 136 -14.27 24.41 6.00
CA VAL A 136 -14.76 25.79 6.05
C VAL A 136 -14.05 26.69 5.02
N GLU A 137 -12.80 26.38 4.65
CA GLU A 137 -12.03 27.20 3.69
C GLU A 137 -12.52 27.01 2.25
N ILE A 138 -12.96 25.78 1.90
CA ILE A 138 -13.56 25.49 0.59
C ILE A 138 -14.93 26.15 0.42
N LEU A 139 -15.69 26.35 1.51
CA LEU A 139 -16.96 27.08 1.47
C LEU A 139 -16.79 28.60 1.33
N LYS A 140 -15.65 29.16 1.77
CA LYS A 140 -15.33 30.60 1.62
C LYS A 140 -14.78 30.97 0.24
N GLY A 141 -14.30 30.00 -0.55
CA GLY A 141 -13.80 30.24 -1.91
C GLY A 141 -14.86 30.17 -3.01
N VAL A 142 -16.14 30.01 -2.65
CA VAL A 142 -17.28 30.00 -3.58
C VAL A 142 -18.07 31.32 -3.52
N GLU A 143 -17.69 32.24 -2.62
CA GLU A 143 -18.13 33.65 -2.66
C GLU A 143 -17.22 34.49 -3.55
#